data_AF-A0A9D4WZJ7-F1
#
_entry.id   AF-A0A9D4WZJ7-F1
#
_cell.length_a   1.000
_cell.length_b   1.000
_cell.length_c   1.000
_cell.angle_alpha   90.00
_cell.angle_beta   90.00
_cell.angle_gamma   90.00
#
_symmetry.space_group_name_H-M   'P 1'
#
loop_
_entity.id
_entity.type
_entity.pdbx_description
1 polymer ?
#
loop_
_entity_poly.entity_id
_entity_poly.type
_entity_poly.pdbx_seq_one_letter_code
_entity_poly.pdbx_strand_id
1 'polypeptide(L)'
;MLGAQNMFAATGLQRQIFYALVDQTLFGEQPLPLGGSSSVVAELKRQHTNLEHVDGTHWESRFSHLLNYGAGYYSYLYAKCFAATIWKKVCKEDPLSPIAGSALRTKFLQHGGARDPSAILNDLVPDGICKYYDGGIIPDISSLCEEMEEHQ
;
A
#
# COMPACT_ATOMS: atom_id res chain seq x y z
N MET A 1 -13.49 -21.37 0.02
CA MET A 1 -12.15 -20.78 -0.15
C MET A 1 -12.12 -19.28 0.20
N LEU A 2 -13.19 -18.50 -0.06
CA LEU A 2 -13.26 -17.07 0.35
C LEU A 2 -12.99 -16.82 1.84
N GLY A 3 -13.59 -17.60 2.75
CA GLY A 3 -13.36 -17.40 4.20
C GLY A 3 -11.91 -17.61 4.65
N ALA A 4 -11.13 -18.43 3.93
CA ALA A 4 -9.71 -18.63 4.25
C ALA A 4 -8.81 -17.50 3.75
N GLN A 5 -9.25 -16.77 2.71
CA GLN A 5 -8.50 -15.65 2.12
C GLN A 5 -8.33 -14.49 3.11
N ASN A 6 -9.29 -14.32 4.02
CA ASN A 6 -9.36 -13.14 4.88
C ASN A 6 -8.93 -13.40 6.33
N MET A 7 -8.70 -14.66 6.70
CA MET A 7 -8.37 -15.09 8.08
C MET A 7 -7.21 -14.32 8.74
N PHE A 8 -6.26 -13.82 7.95
CA PHE A 8 -5.11 -13.04 8.43
C PHE A 8 -4.91 -11.71 7.69
N ALA A 9 -5.98 -11.17 7.09
CA ALA A 9 -5.89 -9.96 6.27
C ALA A 9 -5.33 -8.76 7.07
N ALA A 10 -5.79 -8.59 8.32
CA ALA A 10 -5.32 -7.52 9.22
C ALA A 10 -3.83 -7.68 9.58
N THR A 11 -3.39 -8.88 9.96
CA THR A 11 -1.96 -9.16 10.25
C THR A 11 -1.09 -8.97 9.01
N GLY A 12 -1.59 -9.38 7.84
CA GLY A 12 -0.94 -9.16 6.56
C GLY A 12 -0.78 -7.67 6.24
N LEU A 13 -1.81 -6.86 6.48
CA LEU A 13 -1.77 -5.40 6.28
C LEU A 13 -0.83 -4.72 7.29
N GLN A 14 -0.89 -5.08 8.57
CA GLN A 14 0.01 -4.56 9.61
C GLN A 14 1.48 -4.80 9.24
N ARG A 15 1.81 -5.98 8.70
CA ARG A 15 3.16 -6.28 8.21
C ARG A 15 3.60 -5.35 7.08
N GLN A 16 2.71 -5.05 6.12
CA GLN A 16 3.03 -4.12 5.02
C GLN A 16 3.24 -2.68 5.53
N ILE A 17 2.43 -2.24 6.50
CA ILE A 17 2.59 -0.96 7.17
C ILE A 17 3.94 -0.90 7.89
N PHE A 18 4.29 -1.93 8.66
CA PHE A 18 5.59 -2.03 9.32
C PHE A 18 6.76 -1.92 8.32
N TYR A 19 6.69 -2.60 7.18
CA TYR A 19 7.75 -2.53 6.16
C TYR A 19 7.86 -1.12 5.55
N ALA A 20 6.73 -0.45 5.30
CA ALA A 20 6.72 0.93 4.82
C ALA A 20 7.32 1.90 5.85
N LEU A 21 7.01 1.73 7.14
CA LEU A 21 7.57 2.56 8.21
C LEU A 21 9.08 2.39 8.34
N VAL A 22 9.58 1.15 8.28
CA VAL A 22 11.03 0.89 8.30
C VAL A 22 11.71 1.53 7.10
N ASP A 23 11.20 1.31 5.89
CA ASP A 23 11.74 1.89 4.66
C ASP A 23 11.77 3.42 4.73
N GLN A 24 10.66 4.07 5.09
CA GLN A 24 10.61 5.54 5.21
C GLN A 24 11.53 6.08 6.30
N THR A 25 11.67 5.39 7.44
CA THR A 25 12.52 5.85 8.54
C THR A 25 14.00 5.71 8.19
N LEU A 26 14.40 4.63 7.52
CA LEU A 26 15.79 4.40 7.12
C LEU A 26 16.25 5.35 6.01
N PHE A 27 15.35 5.76 5.10
CA PHE A 27 15.65 6.68 4.00
C PHE A 27 15.18 8.12 4.23
N GLY A 28 14.64 8.42 5.42
CA GLY A 28 14.15 9.73 5.82
C GLY A 28 15.24 10.62 6.42
N GLU A 29 14.84 11.45 7.38
CA GLU A 29 15.71 12.41 8.05
C GLU A 29 16.90 11.73 8.76
N GLN A 30 18.05 12.41 8.73
CA GLN A 30 19.30 11.95 9.33
C GLN A 30 19.78 12.95 10.42
N PRO A 31 20.45 12.48 11.48
CA PRO A 31 20.83 11.09 11.74
C PRO A 31 19.63 10.22 12.16
N LEU A 32 19.74 8.90 11.99
CA LEU A 32 18.69 7.97 12.41
C LEU A 32 18.33 8.18 13.90
N PRO A 33 17.03 8.17 14.27
CA PRO A 33 16.58 8.53 15.62
C PRO A 33 17.19 7.72 16.76
N LEU A 34 17.58 6.45 16.48
CA LEU A 34 18.10 5.49 17.46
C LEU A 34 19.53 5.02 17.10
N GLY A 35 20.24 5.79 16.28
CA GLY A 35 21.58 5.48 15.81
C GLY A 35 21.61 4.45 14.68
N GLY A 36 21.37 3.17 14.99
CA GLY A 36 21.52 2.05 14.05
C GLY A 36 20.22 1.55 13.42
N SER A 37 20.31 0.97 12.22
CA SER A 37 19.16 0.40 11.50
C SER A 37 18.42 -0.67 12.32
N SER A 38 19.16 -1.54 13.02
CA SER A 38 18.56 -2.62 13.81
C SER A 38 17.76 -2.08 14.99
N SER A 39 18.22 -0.99 15.63
CA SER A 39 17.49 -0.31 16.71
C SER A 39 16.19 0.31 16.20
N VAL A 40 16.22 0.94 15.02
CA VAL A 40 15.02 1.49 14.36
C VAL A 40 14.01 0.38 14.07
N VAL A 41 14.47 -0.74 13.51
CA VAL A 41 13.60 -1.89 13.22
C VAL A 41 12.99 -2.47 14.50
N ALA A 42 13.79 -2.63 15.55
CA ALA A 42 13.32 -3.16 16.83
C ALA A 42 12.25 -2.25 17.45
N GLU A 43 12.47 -0.93 17.41
CA GLU A 43 11.52 0.07 17.90
C GLU A 43 10.20 0.03 17.14
N LEU A 44 10.26 0.15 15.81
CA LEU A 44 9.05 0.17 14.97
C LEU A 44 8.27 -1.13 15.09
N LYS A 45 8.96 -2.26 15.23
CA LYS A 45 8.31 -3.56 15.42
C LYS A 45 7.55 -3.60 16.75
N ARG A 46 8.15 -3.08 17.82
CA ARG A 46 7.53 -2.98 19.15
C ARG A 46 6.33 -2.02 19.16
N GLN A 47 6.41 -0.91 18.45
CA GLN A 47 5.35 0.11 18.42
C GLN A 47 4.16 -0.29 17.53
N HIS A 48 4.40 -0.96 16.40
CA HIS A 48 3.39 -1.13 15.35
C HIS A 48 2.97 -2.57 15.09
N THR A 49 3.53 -3.55 15.80
CA THR A 49 3.17 -4.96 15.67
C THR A 49 2.97 -5.62 17.02
N ASN A 50 2.25 -6.74 17.04
CA ASN A 50 2.08 -7.56 18.25
C ASN A 50 3.23 -8.56 18.47
N LEU A 51 4.33 -8.42 17.73
CA LEU A 51 5.47 -9.35 17.77
C LEU A 51 6.70 -8.62 18.29
N GLU A 52 7.34 -9.16 19.31
CA GLU A 52 8.59 -8.59 19.82
C GLU A 52 9.75 -8.77 18.82
N HIS A 53 10.70 -7.84 18.86
CA HIS A 53 11.97 -8.01 18.18
C HIS A 53 12.78 -9.10 18.91
N VAL A 54 13.53 -9.90 18.15
CA VAL A 54 14.40 -10.93 18.73
C VAL A 54 15.83 -10.39 18.70
N ASP A 55 16.43 -10.23 19.88
CA ASP A 55 17.78 -9.69 20.00
C ASP A 55 18.82 -10.52 19.23
N GLY A 56 19.85 -9.84 18.72
CA GLY A 56 20.88 -10.45 17.88
C GLY A 56 20.43 -10.76 16.45
N THR A 57 19.24 -10.34 16.04
CA THR A 57 18.78 -10.45 14.65
C THR A 57 18.87 -9.13 13.88
N HIS A 58 19.18 -9.22 12.59
CA HIS A 58 19.26 -8.08 11.67
C HIS A 58 18.24 -8.29 10.55
N TRP A 59 16.98 -8.00 10.84
CA TRP A 59 15.88 -8.24 9.90
C TRP A 59 16.04 -7.43 8.61
N GLU A 60 16.50 -6.19 8.71
CA GLU A 60 16.73 -5.29 7.58
C GLU A 60 17.74 -5.83 6.58
N SER A 61 18.73 -6.63 7.02
CA SER A 61 19.71 -7.24 6.13
C SER A 61 19.10 -8.25 5.17
N ARG A 62 17.90 -8.75 5.46
CA ARG A 62 17.13 -9.64 4.59
C ARG A 62 16.07 -8.92 3.78
N PHE A 63 15.87 -7.63 4.02
CA PHE A 63 14.86 -6.85 3.33
C PHE A 63 15.43 -6.24 2.05
N SER A 64 15.54 -7.08 1.01
CA SER A 64 16.19 -6.71 -0.27
C SER A 64 15.54 -5.53 -0.99
N HIS A 65 14.29 -5.19 -0.65
CA HIS A 65 13.60 -4.01 -1.18
C HIS A 65 14.40 -2.72 -0.93
N LEU A 66 15.06 -2.61 0.23
CA LEU A 66 15.85 -1.45 0.61
C LEU A 66 17.00 -1.17 -0.38
N LEU A 67 17.49 -2.18 -1.11
CA LEU A 67 18.65 -2.02 -1.99
C LEU A 67 18.31 -1.29 -3.30
N ASN A 68 17.16 -1.58 -3.90
CA ASN A 68 16.80 -1.09 -5.23
C ASN A 68 15.60 -0.13 -5.21
N TYR A 69 14.80 -0.17 -4.15
CA TYR A 69 13.51 0.51 -4.06
C TYR A 69 13.34 1.26 -2.73
N GLY A 70 14.46 1.64 -2.11
CA GLY A 70 14.48 2.43 -0.88
C GLY A 70 13.60 3.68 -0.98
N ALA A 71 12.94 4.02 0.12
CA ALA A 71 11.93 5.08 0.21
C ALA A 71 10.65 4.87 -0.63
N GLY A 72 10.47 3.69 -1.22
CA GLY A 72 9.35 3.39 -2.11
C GLY A 72 8.35 2.36 -1.59
N TYR A 73 8.57 1.72 -0.43
CA TYR A 73 7.76 0.55 -0.03
C TYR A 73 6.28 0.88 0.23
N TYR A 74 5.97 2.11 0.66
CA TYR A 74 4.59 2.57 0.87
C TYR A 74 3.72 2.48 -0.41
N SER A 75 4.35 2.45 -1.60
CA SER A 75 3.65 2.33 -2.88
C SER A 75 2.79 1.06 -2.97
N TYR A 76 3.16 -0.03 -2.29
CA TYR A 76 2.33 -1.24 -2.22
C TYR A 76 1.00 -1.00 -1.48
N LEU A 77 1.03 -0.21 -0.40
CA LEU A 77 -0.18 0.17 0.34
C LEU A 77 -1.05 1.10 -0.51
N TYR A 78 -0.43 2.06 -1.20
CA TYR A 78 -1.14 2.95 -2.12
C TYR A 78 -1.84 2.18 -3.24
N ALA A 79 -1.10 1.30 -3.92
CA ALA A 79 -1.64 0.45 -4.97
C ALA A 79 -2.80 -0.40 -4.47
N LYS A 80 -2.71 -0.93 -3.23
CA LYS A 80 -3.80 -1.70 -2.62
C LYS A 80 -5.07 -0.84 -2.41
N CYS A 81 -4.95 0.39 -1.92
CA CYS A 81 -6.09 1.28 -1.76
C CYS A 81 -6.74 1.68 -3.10
N PHE A 82 -5.91 2.00 -4.11
CA PHE A 82 -6.42 2.29 -5.45
C PHE A 82 -7.11 1.08 -6.07
N ALA A 83 -6.52 -0.11 -5.93
CA ALA A 83 -7.11 -1.35 -6.44
C ALA A 83 -8.47 -1.65 -5.78
N ALA A 84 -8.60 -1.51 -4.46
CA ALA A 84 -9.87 -1.69 -3.75
C ALA A 84 -10.95 -0.72 -4.25
N THR A 85 -10.58 0.55 -4.45
CA THR A 85 -11.51 1.55 -4.98
C THR A 85 -11.92 1.29 -6.43
N ILE A 86 -10.97 0.92 -7.30
CA ILE A 86 -11.26 0.53 -8.69
C ILE A 86 -12.16 -0.70 -8.72
N TRP A 87 -11.83 -1.73 -7.93
CA TRP A 87 -12.64 -2.94 -7.83
C TRP A 87 -14.07 -2.62 -7.42
N LYS A 88 -14.25 -1.91 -6.31
CA LYS A 88 -15.57 -1.55 -5.79
C LYS A 88 -16.40 -0.74 -6.79
N LYS A 89 -15.81 0.27 -7.44
CA LYS A 89 -16.55 1.23 -8.28
C LYS A 89 -16.69 0.81 -9.75
N VAL A 90 -15.79 -0.02 -10.27
CA VAL A 90 -15.73 -0.35 -11.70
C VAL A 90 -16.04 -1.83 -11.96
N CYS A 91 -15.64 -2.73 -11.06
CA CYS A 91 -15.66 -4.16 -11.33
C CYS A 91 -16.67 -4.96 -10.49
N LYS A 92 -17.02 -4.54 -9.27
CA LYS A 92 -17.76 -5.37 -8.28
C LYS A 92 -19.14 -5.80 -8.79
N GLU A 93 -19.84 -4.95 -9.54
CA GLU A 93 -21.19 -5.24 -10.06
C GLU A 93 -21.17 -6.34 -11.14
N ASP A 94 -20.27 -6.22 -12.12
CA ASP A 94 -20.05 -7.22 -13.18
C ASP A 94 -18.55 -7.34 -13.49
N PRO A 95 -17.82 -8.26 -12.82
CA PRO A 95 -16.37 -8.40 -12.96
C PRO A 95 -15.89 -8.77 -14.36
N LEU A 96 -16.77 -9.30 -15.21
CA LEU A 96 -16.45 -9.70 -16.58
C LEU A 96 -17.07 -8.77 -17.63
N SER A 97 -17.58 -7.61 -17.21
CA SER A 97 -18.18 -6.61 -18.09
C SER A 97 -17.20 -6.17 -19.18
N PRO A 98 -17.56 -6.31 -20.47
CA PRO A 98 -16.77 -5.76 -21.57
C PRO A 98 -16.64 -4.23 -21.50
N ILE A 99 -17.62 -3.55 -20.88
CA ILE A 99 -17.61 -2.10 -20.68
C ILE A 99 -16.55 -1.72 -19.64
N ALA A 100 -16.54 -2.40 -18.48
CA ALA A 100 -15.51 -2.19 -17.46
C ALA A 100 -14.11 -2.51 -17.97
N GLY A 101 -13.96 -3.64 -18.67
CA GLY A 101 -12.69 -4.04 -19.29
C GLY A 101 -12.19 -3.03 -20.33
N SER A 102 -13.09 -2.48 -21.15
CA SER A 102 -12.76 -1.42 -22.12
C SER A 102 -12.30 -0.15 -21.42
N ALA A 103 -12.99 0.27 -20.35
CA ALA A 103 -12.60 1.44 -19.55
C ALA A 103 -11.23 1.25 -18.88
N LEU A 104 -10.97 0.08 -18.27
CA LEU A 104 -9.65 -0.23 -17.70
C LEU A 104 -8.54 -0.17 -18.75
N ARG A 105 -8.79 -0.71 -19.95
CA ARG A 105 -7.82 -0.66 -21.04
C ARG A 105 -7.56 0.78 -21.49
N THR A 106 -8.60 1.52 -21.83
CA THR A 106 -8.46 2.81 -22.53
C THR A 106 -8.24 4.00 -21.61
N LYS A 107 -8.67 3.92 -20.34
CA LYS A 107 -8.49 5.03 -19.39
C LYS A 107 -7.32 4.82 -18.44
N PHE A 108 -6.99 3.56 -18.14
CA PHE A 108 -5.99 3.24 -17.12
C PHE A 108 -4.71 2.66 -17.72
N LEU A 109 -4.79 1.49 -18.37
CA LEU A 109 -3.60 0.71 -18.76
C LEU A 109 -2.87 1.25 -19.99
N GLN A 110 -3.58 1.73 -21.01
CA GLN A 110 -2.96 2.07 -22.30
C GLN A 110 -1.92 3.18 -22.25
N HIS A 111 -1.96 4.03 -21.21
CA HIS A 111 -1.10 5.20 -21.10
C HIS A 111 0.31 4.86 -20.61
N GLY A 112 0.50 3.73 -19.91
CA GLY A 112 1.75 3.43 -19.22
C GLY A 112 2.21 4.61 -18.35
N GLY A 113 3.50 4.95 -18.43
CA GLY A 113 4.07 6.12 -17.74
C GLY A 113 3.97 7.44 -18.51
N ALA A 114 3.26 7.50 -19.64
CA ALA A 114 3.24 8.68 -20.51
C ALA A 114 2.23 9.76 -20.08
N ARG A 115 1.38 9.49 -19.09
CA ARG A 115 0.36 10.42 -18.57
C ARG A 115 0.47 10.50 -17.05
N ASP A 116 0.14 11.67 -16.50
CA ASP A 116 0.14 11.90 -15.06
C ASP A 116 -0.73 10.85 -14.32
N PRO A 117 -0.22 10.19 -13.27
CA PRO A 117 -0.96 9.14 -12.57
C PRO A 117 -2.30 9.61 -11.98
N SER A 118 -2.37 10.85 -11.49
CA SER A 118 -3.62 11.39 -10.93
C SER A 118 -4.66 11.61 -12.02
N ALA A 119 -4.23 12.08 -13.19
CA ALA A 119 -5.10 12.22 -14.35
C ALA A 119 -5.60 10.86 -14.85
N ILE A 120 -4.74 9.82 -14.84
CA ILE A 120 -5.13 8.45 -15.19
C ILE A 120 -6.19 7.92 -14.21
N LEU A 121 -5.94 8.06 -12.90
CA LEU A 121 -6.84 7.57 -11.85
C LEU A 121 -8.20 8.28 -11.89
N ASN A 122 -8.20 9.60 -12.01
CA ASN A 122 -9.43 10.41 -12.07
C ASN A 122 -10.22 10.20 -13.38
N ASP A 123 -9.58 9.84 -14.49
CA ASP A 123 -10.30 9.52 -15.73
C ASP A 123 -11.10 8.21 -15.60
N LEU A 124 -10.51 7.21 -14.93
CA LEU A 124 -11.18 5.94 -14.64
C LEU A 124 -12.24 6.07 -13.53
N VAL A 125 -11.90 6.75 -12.43
CA VAL A 125 -12.74 6.93 -11.25
C VAL A 125 -12.74 8.41 -10.84
N PRO A 126 -13.67 9.23 -11.37
CA PRO A 126 -13.65 10.69 -11.20
C PRO A 126 -13.74 11.18 -9.75
N ASP A 127 -14.45 10.46 -8.89
CA ASP A 127 -14.71 10.90 -7.52
C ASP A 127 -14.12 9.93 -6.49
N GLY A 128 -13.27 10.44 -5.61
CA GLY A 128 -12.87 9.74 -4.39
C GLY A 128 -11.92 8.56 -4.58
N ILE A 129 -11.06 8.58 -5.60
CA ILE A 129 -9.91 7.67 -5.70
C ILE A 129 -8.63 8.27 -5.12
N CYS A 130 -8.43 9.58 -5.34
CA CYS A 130 -7.31 10.36 -4.84
C CYS A 130 -7.79 11.45 -3.87
N LYS A 131 -6.97 11.75 -2.87
CA LYS A 131 -7.04 12.96 -2.05
C LYS A 131 -5.71 13.70 -2.15
N TYR A 132 -5.75 15.01 -1.97
CA TYR A 132 -4.55 15.85 -1.97
C TYR A 132 -4.20 16.25 -0.55
N TYR A 133 -2.94 16.09 -0.16
CA TYR A 133 -2.44 16.48 1.14
C TYR A 133 -1.00 16.98 1.00
N ASP A 134 -0.75 18.21 1.47
CA ASP A 134 0.55 18.87 1.44
C ASP A 134 1.28 18.80 0.07
N GLY A 135 0.53 19.04 -1.00
CA GLY A 135 1.05 18.97 -2.38
C GLY A 135 1.26 17.54 -2.93
N GLY A 136 1.10 16.51 -2.10
CA GLY A 136 1.12 15.11 -2.48
C GLY A 136 -0.27 14.51 -2.73
N ILE A 137 -0.28 13.32 -3.32
CA ILE A 137 -1.47 12.50 -3.51
C ILE A 137 -1.47 11.41 -2.43
N ILE A 138 -2.62 11.21 -1.80
CA ILE A 138 -2.89 10.07 -0.92
C ILE A 138 -4.11 9.33 -1.47
N PRO A 139 -4.17 7.99 -1.42
CA PRO A 139 -5.35 7.26 -1.85
C PRO A 139 -6.52 7.46 -0.89
N ASP A 140 -7.75 7.40 -1.39
CA ASP A 140 -8.88 7.15 -0.51
C ASP A 140 -8.82 5.72 0.04
N ILE A 141 -8.98 5.57 1.36
CA ILE A 141 -8.85 4.29 2.05
C ILE A 141 -10.20 3.60 2.30
N SER A 142 -11.32 4.27 2.04
CA SER A 142 -12.65 3.83 2.48
C SER A 142 -13.00 2.45 1.90
N SER A 143 -12.77 2.24 0.60
CA SER A 143 -13.03 0.96 -0.06
C SER A 143 -12.18 -0.18 0.53
N LEU A 144 -10.92 0.10 0.87
CA LEU A 144 -10.05 -0.90 1.49
C LEU A 144 -10.49 -1.21 2.93
N CYS A 145 -10.90 -0.21 3.71
CA CYS A 145 -11.43 -0.41 5.06
C CYS A 145 -12.68 -1.28 5.03
N GLU A 146 -13.63 -0.99 4.14
CA GLU A 146 -14.84 -1.80 3.97
C GLU A 146 -14.52 -3.24 3.56
N GLU A 147 -13.56 -3.46 2.65
CA GLU A 147 -13.10 -4.82 2.30
C GLU A 147 -12.52 -5.57 3.52
N MET A 148 -11.92 -4.87 4.48
CA MET A 148 -11.42 -5.50 5.72
C MET A 148 -12.53 -5.78 6.74
N GLU A 149 -13.65 -5.05 6.68
CA GLU A 149 -14.82 -5.20 7.56
C GLU A 149 -15.84 -6.22 7.05
N GLU A 150 -16.09 -6.29 5.74
CA GLU A 150 -17.02 -7.23 5.08
C GLU A 150 -16.63 -8.71 5.29
N HIS A 151 -15.49 -8.97 5.93
CA HIS A 151 -14.83 -10.27 6.00
C HIS A 151 -14.42 -10.71 7.41
N GLN A 152 -14.87 -9.98 8.44
CA GLN A 152 -14.91 -10.47 9.83
C GLN A 152 -16.19 -11.27 10.08
#